data_AF-A0A3C7W3L7-F1
#
_entry.id   AF-A0A3C7W3L7-F1
#
_cell.length_a   1.000
_cell.length_b   1.000
_cell.length_c   1.000
_cell.angle_alpha   90.00
_cell.angle_beta   90.00
_cell.angle_gamma   90.00
#
_symmetry.space_group_name_H-M   'P 1'
#
loop_
_entity.id
_entity.type
_entity.pdbx_description
1 polymer ?
#
loop_
_entity_poly.entity_id
_entity_poly.type
_entity_poly.pdbx_seq_one_letter_code
_entity_poly.pdbx_strand_id
1 'polypeptide(L)'
;MTQDITSITRTLIPANERTNVAHQLFGSAFLRLETTVYHLADSMAAEYNGGSWDFYLLSAGDRGQAFYMAPQREDDQPFTVACPNFWQGTLSADALGITACLCAYSHLSFTQHSAAQRFAAEFHQLRDLMLTGHPEAMNIIGAID
;
A
#
# COMPACT_ATOMS: atom_id res chain seq x y z
N MET A 1 18.03 -8.81 27.45
CA MET A 1 17.06 -9.36 26.48
C MET A 1 17.30 -8.60 25.19
N THR A 2 18.06 -9.19 24.27
CA THR A 2 18.29 -8.66 22.92
C THR A 2 16.95 -8.66 22.20
N GLN A 3 16.47 -7.48 21.80
CA GLN A 3 15.32 -7.38 20.91
C GLN A 3 15.73 -8.00 19.57
N ASP A 4 15.20 -9.17 19.24
CA ASP A 4 15.29 -9.69 17.88
C ASP A 4 14.60 -8.66 16.98
N ILE A 5 15.38 -8.03 16.12
CA ILE A 5 14.88 -7.12 15.10
C ILE A 5 14.06 -7.99 14.16
N THR A 6 12.74 -7.99 14.30
CA THR A 6 11.87 -8.78 13.42
C THR A 6 12.00 -8.24 12.01
N SER A 7 12.73 -8.96 11.14
CA SER A 7 12.95 -8.54 9.77
C SER A 7 11.64 -8.54 9.00
N ILE A 8 11.26 -7.38 8.47
CA ILE A 8 10.16 -7.27 7.52
C ILE A 8 10.54 -8.01 6.23
N THR A 9 9.63 -8.86 5.74
CA THR A 9 9.77 -9.57 4.47
C THR A 9 8.71 -9.06 3.50
N ARG A 10 9.17 -8.60 2.33
CA ARG A 10 8.32 -8.19 1.21
C ARG A 10 8.34 -9.29 0.16
N THR A 11 7.19 -9.91 -0.09
CA THR A 11 7.05 -11.03 -1.04
C THR A 11 6.23 -10.58 -2.25
N LEU A 12 6.83 -10.65 -3.45
CA LEU A 12 6.13 -10.38 -4.70
C LEU A 12 5.15 -11.53 -5.01
N ILE A 13 3.89 -11.19 -5.32
CA ILE A 13 2.89 -12.15 -5.79
C ILE A 13 3.08 -12.35 -7.30
N PRO A 14 3.37 -13.59 -7.75
CA PRO A 14 3.50 -13.92 -9.18
C PRO A 14 2.27 -13.48 -9.98
N ALA A 15 2.48 -12.98 -11.20
CA ALA A 15 1.40 -12.42 -12.03
C ALA A 15 0.22 -13.38 -12.24
N ASN A 16 0.49 -14.68 -12.37
CA ASN A 16 -0.51 -15.73 -12.52
C ASN A 16 -1.31 -16.03 -11.23
N GLU A 17 -0.85 -15.57 -10.06
CA GLU A 17 -1.51 -15.79 -8.77
C GLU A 17 -2.26 -14.55 -8.27
N ARG A 18 -1.96 -13.35 -8.80
CA ARG A 18 -2.51 -12.07 -8.35
C ARG A 18 -4.03 -12.08 -8.21
N THR A 19 -4.74 -12.52 -9.25
CA THR A 19 -6.21 -12.58 -9.24
C THR A 19 -6.74 -13.51 -8.15
N ASN A 20 -6.11 -14.67 -7.96
CA ASN A 20 -6.53 -15.63 -6.95
C ASN A 20 -6.30 -15.09 -5.54
N VAL A 21 -5.10 -14.55 -5.27
CA VAL A 21 -4.77 -13.95 -3.97
C VAL A 21 -5.67 -12.75 -3.66
N ALA A 22 -5.85 -11.85 -4.62
CA ALA A 22 -6.74 -10.70 -4.47
C ALA A 22 -8.19 -11.10 -4.17
N HIS A 23 -8.70 -12.11 -4.88
CA HIS A 23 -10.04 -12.65 -4.65
C HIS A 23 -10.15 -13.34 -3.28
N GLN A 24 -9.13 -14.07 -2.82
CA GLN A 24 -9.13 -14.70 -1.49
C GLN A 24 -9.13 -13.67 -0.35
N LEU A 25 -8.42 -12.55 -0.52
CA LEU A 25 -8.31 -11.53 0.51
C LEU A 25 -9.53 -10.60 0.55
N PHE A 26 -10.05 -10.20 -0.61
CA PHE A 26 -11.05 -9.13 -0.72
C PHE A 26 -12.34 -9.55 -1.44
N GLY A 27 -12.37 -10.71 -2.10
CA GLY A 27 -13.51 -11.14 -2.92
C GLY A 27 -13.83 -10.12 -4.01
N SER A 28 -15.13 -9.86 -4.21
CA SER A 28 -15.60 -8.84 -5.15
C SER A 28 -15.23 -7.40 -4.76
N ALA A 29 -14.83 -7.16 -3.51
CA ALA A 29 -14.40 -5.84 -3.05
C ALA A 29 -13.07 -5.40 -3.67
N PHE A 30 -12.29 -6.34 -4.24
CA PHE A 30 -10.99 -6.05 -4.80
C PHE A 30 -11.04 -5.01 -5.93
N LEU A 31 -12.01 -5.11 -6.84
CA LEU A 31 -12.13 -4.17 -7.96
C LEU A 31 -12.29 -2.72 -7.48
N ARG A 32 -13.03 -2.55 -6.37
CA ARG A 32 -13.21 -1.23 -5.75
C ARG A 32 -11.91 -0.75 -5.10
N LEU A 33 -11.22 -1.62 -4.37
CA LEU A 33 -9.91 -1.31 -3.79
C LEU A 33 -8.91 -0.87 -4.87
N GLU A 34 -8.74 -1.68 -5.91
CA GLU A 34 -7.81 -1.44 -7.01
C GLU A 34 -8.09 -0.09 -7.70
N THR A 35 -9.36 0.16 -8.04
CA THR A 35 -9.76 1.44 -8.66
C THR A 35 -9.47 2.63 -7.74
N THR A 36 -9.74 2.51 -6.44
CA THR A 36 -9.46 3.57 -5.46
C THR A 36 -7.96 3.82 -5.31
N VAL A 37 -7.14 2.77 -5.30
CA VAL A 37 -5.67 2.89 -5.22
C VAL A 37 -5.12 3.62 -6.45
N TYR A 38 -5.54 3.23 -7.65
CA TYR A 38 -5.10 3.90 -8.89
C TYR A 38 -5.49 5.38 -8.93
N HIS A 39 -6.72 5.70 -8.52
CA HIS A 39 -7.18 7.08 -8.48
C HIS A 39 -6.41 7.93 -7.47
N LEU A 40 -6.09 7.37 -6.31
CA LEU A 40 -5.30 8.07 -5.29
C LEU A 40 -3.86 8.31 -5.76
N ALA A 41 -3.22 7.33 -6.40
CA ALA A 41 -1.88 7.51 -6.98
C ALA A 41 -1.87 8.63 -8.03
N ASP A 42 -2.85 8.65 -8.94
CA ASP A 42 -3.03 9.69 -9.95
C ASP A 42 -3.25 11.08 -9.34
N SER A 43 -4.04 11.16 -8.27
CA SER A 43 -4.29 12.43 -7.58
C SER A 43 -3.07 12.99 -6.83
N MET A 44 -2.18 12.11 -6.38
CA MET A 44 -1.03 12.47 -5.53
C MET A 44 0.23 12.78 -6.34
N ALA A 45 0.43 12.12 -7.49
CA ALA A 45 1.65 12.22 -8.28
C ALA A 45 1.32 12.59 -9.73
N ALA A 46 1.53 13.85 -10.11
CA ALA A 46 1.22 14.33 -11.47
C ALA A 46 2.03 13.63 -12.58
N GLU A 47 3.18 13.06 -12.23
CA GLU A 47 4.04 12.28 -13.13
C GLU A 47 3.57 10.83 -13.28
N TYR A 48 2.67 10.36 -12.42
CA TYR A 48 2.06 9.05 -12.55
C TYR A 48 1.08 9.06 -13.73
N ASN A 49 1.29 8.15 -14.67
CA ASN A 49 0.51 8.04 -15.90
C ASN A 49 -0.19 6.68 -16.03
N GLY A 50 -0.43 6.01 -14.90
CA GLY A 50 -0.89 4.63 -14.88
C GLY A 50 0.27 3.64 -14.93
N GLY A 51 0.09 2.57 -15.72
CA GLY A 51 1.09 1.52 -15.91
C GLY A 51 0.75 0.23 -15.17
N SER A 52 1.70 -0.70 -15.19
CA SER A 52 1.58 -2.00 -14.52
C SER A 52 1.86 -1.87 -13.03
N TRP A 53 1.18 -2.66 -12.22
CA TRP A 53 1.36 -2.69 -10.77
C TRP A 53 1.78 -4.07 -10.30
N ASP A 54 2.71 -4.12 -9.36
CA ASP A 54 3.10 -5.32 -8.64
C ASP A 54 2.34 -5.44 -7.32
N PHE A 55 2.03 -6.68 -6.96
CA PHE A 55 1.26 -7.00 -5.76
C PHE A 55 2.19 -7.68 -4.77
N TYR A 56 2.08 -7.31 -3.50
CA TYR A 56 2.99 -7.75 -2.46
C TYR A 56 2.25 -8.21 -1.20
N LEU A 57 2.86 -9.17 -0.52
CA LEU A 57 2.58 -9.47 0.87
C LEU A 57 3.74 -8.98 1.72
N LEU A 58 3.45 -8.09 2.66
CA LEU A 58 4.38 -7.64 3.68
C LEU A 58 4.16 -8.47 4.93
N SER A 59 5.19 -9.06 5.53
CA SER A 59 5.07 -9.88 6.74
C SER A 59 6.24 -9.68 7.70
N ALA A 60 6.04 -10.02 8.97
CA ALA A 60 7.07 -9.90 10.01
C ALA A 60 6.97 -11.06 11.01
N GLY A 61 7.70 -12.16 10.75
CA GLY A 61 7.67 -13.34 11.61
C GLY A 61 6.25 -13.84 11.86
N ASP A 62 5.82 -13.83 13.12
CA ASP A 62 4.50 -14.26 13.60
C ASP A 62 3.45 -13.13 13.66
N ARG A 63 3.81 -11.87 13.36
CA ARG A 63 2.93 -10.69 13.44
C ARG A 63 1.88 -10.59 12.32
N GLY A 64 1.76 -11.61 11.47
CA GLY A 64 0.83 -11.65 10.35
C GLY A 64 1.37 -11.01 9.07
N GLN A 65 0.45 -10.75 8.13
CA GLN A 65 0.75 -10.24 6.80
C GLN A 65 -0.25 -9.18 6.36
N ALA A 66 0.21 -8.19 5.59
CA ALA A 66 -0.62 -7.20 4.93
C ALA A 66 -0.45 -7.28 3.41
N PHE A 67 -1.55 -7.09 2.69
CA PHE A 67 -1.50 -6.91 1.25
C PHE A 67 -1.30 -5.44 0.89
N TYR A 68 -0.48 -5.18 -0.12
CA TYR A 68 -0.44 -3.90 -0.80
C TYR A 68 -0.01 -4.08 -2.26
N MET A 69 -0.12 -3.01 -3.04
CA MET A 69 0.30 -2.97 -4.42
C MET A 69 1.08 -1.68 -4.68
N ALA A 70 2.03 -1.73 -5.61
CA ALA A 70 2.85 -0.58 -5.99
C ALA A 70 3.02 -0.51 -7.52
N PRO A 71 3.12 0.70 -8.10
CA PRO A 71 3.41 0.85 -9.52
C PRO A 71 4.78 0.27 -9.86
N GLN A 72 4.89 -0.34 -11.04
CA GLN A 72 6.17 -0.72 -11.61
C GLN A 72 6.84 0.51 -12.21
N ARG A 73 8.13 0.67 -11.96
CA ARG A 73 8.93 1.75 -12.53
C ARG A 73 10.32 1.24 -12.88
N GLU A 74 10.70 1.35 -14.14
CA GLU A 74 11.96 0.79 -14.67
C GLU A 74 13.19 1.66 -14.35
N ASP A 75 13.00 2.96 -14.15
CA ASP A 75 14.08 3.94 -14.01
C ASP A 75 14.48 4.23 -12.55
N ASP A 76 13.86 3.55 -11.58
CA ASP A 76 13.99 3.76 -10.13
C ASP A 76 13.82 5.23 -9.69
N GLN A 77 13.27 6.11 -10.55
CA GLN A 77 13.09 7.52 -10.20
C GLN A 77 11.93 7.67 -9.22
N PRO A 78 12.06 8.51 -8.17
CA PRO A 78 10.93 8.78 -7.31
C PRO A 78 9.87 9.63 -8.03
N PHE A 79 8.65 9.59 -7.52
CA PHE A 79 7.56 10.47 -7.91
C PHE A 79 7.63 11.75 -7.08
N THR A 80 7.40 12.91 -7.72
CA THR A 80 7.04 14.12 -6.98
C THR A 80 5.59 13.97 -6.52
N VAL A 81 5.37 14.11 -5.21
CA VAL A 81 4.09 13.84 -4.57
C VAL A 81 3.61 15.08 -3.83
N ALA A 82 2.33 15.40 -4.01
CA ALA A 82 1.62 16.43 -3.27
C ALA A 82 0.29 15.88 -2.73
N CYS A 83 0.09 15.99 -1.42
CA CYS A 83 -1.06 15.40 -0.73
C CYS A 83 -2.05 16.48 -0.28
N PRO A 84 -3.35 16.15 -0.08
CA PRO A 84 -4.37 17.10 0.38
C PRO A 84 -4.08 17.73 1.76
N ASN A 85 -3.26 17.06 2.57
CA ASN A 85 -2.82 17.53 3.89
C ASN A 85 -1.64 18.53 3.83
N PHE A 86 -1.34 19.09 2.65
CA PHE A 86 -0.23 20.00 2.37
C PHE A 86 1.17 19.37 2.44
N TRP A 87 1.28 18.06 2.67
CA TRP A 87 2.55 17.37 2.54
C TRP A 87 3.01 17.37 1.09
N GLN A 88 4.28 17.69 0.87
CA GLN A 88 4.94 17.66 -0.43
C GLN A 88 6.31 17.01 -0.27
N GLY A 89 6.69 16.16 -1.22
CA GLY A 89 7.96 15.46 -1.19
C GLY A 89 8.13 14.53 -2.36
N THR A 90 9.08 13.61 -2.22
CA THR A 90 9.34 12.57 -3.20
C THR A 90 9.13 11.20 -2.56
N LEU A 91 8.45 10.30 -3.26
CA LEU A 91 8.27 8.90 -2.84
C LEU A 91 8.78 7.97 -3.93
N SER A 92 9.47 6.89 -3.56
CA SER A 92 9.71 5.79 -4.50
C SER A 92 8.38 5.18 -5.00
N ALA A 93 8.45 4.36 -6.03
CA ALA A 93 7.28 3.62 -6.51
C ALA A 93 6.67 2.74 -5.40
N ASP A 94 7.50 2.08 -4.58
CA ASP A 94 7.05 1.27 -3.45
C ASP A 94 6.34 2.12 -2.39
N ALA A 95 6.95 3.25 -2.01
CA ALA A 95 6.37 4.15 -1.02
C ALA A 95 5.07 4.81 -1.51
N LEU A 96 4.99 5.22 -2.77
CA LEU A 96 3.75 5.74 -3.37
C LEU A 96 2.64 4.69 -3.34
N GLY A 97 2.97 3.43 -3.67
CA GLY A 97 2.04 2.31 -3.60
C GLY A 97 1.50 2.09 -2.19
N ILE A 98 2.37 2.04 -1.18
CA ILE A 98 1.95 1.89 0.21
C ILE A 98 1.09 3.07 0.68
N THR A 99 1.49 4.31 0.36
CA THR A 99 0.70 5.52 0.66
C THR A 99 -0.70 5.44 0.05
N ALA A 100 -0.80 5.10 -1.24
CA ALA A 100 -2.08 4.97 -1.93
C ALA A 100 -2.96 3.85 -1.33
N CYS A 101 -2.37 2.70 -1.00
CA CYS A 101 -3.08 1.61 -0.32
C CYS A 101 -3.59 2.00 1.06
N LEU A 102 -2.78 2.68 1.89
CA LEU A 102 -3.20 3.14 3.21
C LEU A 102 -4.35 4.15 3.12
N CYS A 103 -4.25 5.13 2.22
CA CYS A 103 -5.34 6.07 1.96
C CYS A 103 -6.61 5.36 1.45
N ALA A 104 -6.47 4.37 0.55
CA ALA A 104 -7.59 3.60 0.03
C ALA A 104 -8.27 2.77 1.13
N TYR A 105 -7.49 2.07 1.95
CA TYR A 105 -8.03 1.29 3.07
C TYR A 105 -8.75 2.15 4.09
N SER A 106 -8.16 3.29 4.47
CA SER A 106 -8.80 4.26 5.35
C SER A 106 -10.13 4.72 4.75
N HIS A 107 -10.13 5.23 3.51
CA HIS A 107 -11.34 5.69 2.83
C HIS A 107 -12.42 4.61 2.75
N LEU A 108 -12.08 3.41 2.32
CA LEU A 108 -13.03 2.31 2.11
C LEU A 108 -13.56 1.73 3.43
N SER A 109 -12.82 1.85 4.52
CA SER A 109 -13.25 1.40 5.85
C SER A 109 -14.44 2.19 6.42
N PHE A 110 -14.65 3.44 5.96
CA PHE A 110 -15.79 4.27 6.35
C PHE A 110 -17.02 4.09 5.46
N THR A 111 -16.98 3.17 4.49
CA THR A 111 -18.11 2.89 3.60
C THR A 111 -19.07 1.86 4.20
N GLN A 112 -20.30 1.78 3.69
CA GLN A 112 -21.28 0.74 4.07
C GLN A 112 -21.04 -0.62 3.39
N HIS A 113 -19.86 -0.84 2.79
CA HIS A 113 -19.54 -2.09 2.11
C HIS A 113 -19.28 -3.21 3.12
N SER A 114 -19.68 -4.45 2.80
CA SER A 114 -19.46 -5.61 3.70
C SER A 114 -17.98 -5.85 4.04
N ALA A 115 -17.07 -5.42 3.16
CA ALA A 115 -15.62 -5.51 3.36
C ALA A 115 -15.00 -4.35 4.18
N ALA A 116 -15.78 -3.40 4.69
CA ALA A 116 -15.27 -2.23 5.41
C ALA A 116 -14.36 -2.59 6.60
N GLN A 117 -14.75 -3.59 7.40
CA GLN A 117 -13.93 -4.09 8.51
C GLN A 117 -12.62 -4.73 8.04
N ARG A 118 -12.62 -5.39 6.87
CA ARG A 118 -11.40 -5.95 6.29
C ARG A 118 -10.44 -4.84 5.89
N PHE A 119 -10.92 -3.76 5.28
CA PHE A 119 -10.08 -2.61 4.94
C PHE A 119 -9.50 -1.92 6.18
N ALA A 120 -10.28 -1.77 7.26
CA ALA A 120 -9.75 -1.26 8.53
C ALA A 120 -8.61 -2.15 9.08
N ALA A 121 -8.77 -3.47 9.04
CA ALA A 121 -7.75 -4.42 9.49
C ALA A 121 -6.47 -4.33 8.63
N GLU A 122 -6.61 -4.29 7.30
CA GLU A 122 -5.46 -4.14 6.38
C GLU A 122 -4.76 -2.79 6.57
N PHE A 123 -5.49 -1.70 6.83
CA PHE A 123 -4.89 -0.40 7.14
C PHE A 123 -3.94 -0.50 8.34
N HIS A 124 -4.42 -1.04 9.46
CA HIS A 124 -3.62 -1.15 10.67
C HIS A 124 -2.43 -2.11 10.49
N GLN A 125 -2.65 -3.26 9.84
CA GLN A 125 -1.60 -4.25 9.61
C GLN A 125 -0.51 -3.70 8.67
N LEU A 126 -0.90 -3.08 7.54
CA LEU A 126 0.05 -2.51 6.60
C LEU A 126 0.84 -1.37 7.23
N ARG A 127 0.17 -0.48 7.97
CA ARG A 127 0.82 0.65 8.65
C ARG A 127 1.85 0.18 9.68
N ASP A 128 1.50 -0.81 10.50
CA ASP A 128 2.39 -1.36 11.53
C ASP A 128 3.64 -2.04 10.94
N LEU A 129 3.45 -2.85 9.89
CA LEU A 129 4.55 -3.50 9.19
C LEU A 129 5.44 -2.51 8.43
N MET A 130 4.85 -1.53 7.75
CA MET A 130 5.58 -0.46 7.06
C MET A 130 6.43 0.36 8.05
N LEU A 131 5.87 0.75 9.19
CA LEU A 131 6.58 1.52 10.23
C LEU A 131 7.78 0.77 10.82
N THR A 132 7.73 -0.57 10.82
CA THR A 132 8.79 -1.39 11.43
C THR A 132 10.05 -1.45 10.55
N GLY A 133 9.93 -1.33 9.22
CA GLY A 133 11.07 -1.64 8.35
C GLY A 133 11.14 -0.94 7.00
N HIS A 134 10.19 -0.07 6.64
CA HIS A 134 10.27 0.64 5.37
C HIS A 134 11.24 1.85 5.46
N PRO A 135 12.22 2.00 4.56
CA PRO A 135 13.20 3.08 4.63
C PRO A 135 12.57 4.48 4.51
N GLU A 136 11.45 4.60 3.79
CA GLU A 136 10.70 5.86 3.62
C GLU A 136 9.52 6.01 4.59
N ALA A 137 9.49 5.25 5.70
CA ALA A 137 8.34 5.23 6.62
C ALA A 137 7.87 6.62 7.07
N MET A 138 8.80 7.52 7.38
CA MET A 138 8.45 8.88 7.81
C MET A 138 7.83 9.72 6.69
N ASN A 139 8.25 9.53 5.43
CA ASN A 139 7.65 10.22 4.29
C ASN A 139 6.24 9.68 4.03
N ILE A 140 6.05 8.36 4.12
CA ILE A 140 4.73 7.72 4.01
C ILE A 140 3.79 8.26 5.11
N ILE A 141 4.24 8.33 6.36
CA ILE A 141 3.43 8.89 7.46
C ILE A 141 3.06 10.35 7.20
N GLY A 142 4.00 11.18 6.75
CA GLY A 142 3.71 12.57 6.41
C GLY A 142 2.68 12.71 5.29
N ALA A 143 2.72 11.82 4.30
CA ALA A 143 1.80 11.82 3.17
C ALA A 143 0.35 11.40 3.54
N ILE A 144 0.15 10.66 4.64
CA ILE A 144 -1.16 10.11 5.05
C ILE A 144 -1.76 10.74 6.31
N ASP A 145 -1.11 11.75 6.89
CA ASP A 145 -1.58 12.48 8.09
C ASP A 145 -2.89 13.25 7.83
#